data_AF-A0A9E4H857-F1
#
_entry.id   AF-A0A9E4H857-F1
#
_cell.length_a   1.000
_cell.length_b   1.000
_cell.length_c   1.000
_cell.angle_alpha   90.00
_cell.angle_beta   90.00
_cell.angle_gamma   90.00
#
_symmetry.space_group_name_H-M   'P 1'
#
loop_
_entity.id
_entity.type
_entity.pdbx_description
1 polymer ?
#
loop_
_entity_poly.entity_id
_entity_poly.type
_entity_poly.pdbx_seq_one_letter_code
_entity_poly.pdbx_strand_id
1 'polypeptide(L)'
;MYAYHGLHGTDDELTRKVTGDLETLMDDTFLVGSPEECVEQIAAYHEMGFNDVAIRLFYPEMSQAEVLEHIDLVGREVIPALHAL
;
A
#
# COMPACT_ATOMS: atom_id res chain seq x y z
N MET A 1 2.36 -10.53 13.39
CA MET A 1 3.20 -10.98 12.26
C MET A 1 3.64 -9.82 11.36
N TYR A 2 2.78 -8.84 11.04
CA TYR A 2 3.15 -7.62 10.30
C TYR A 2 4.19 -6.71 10.97
N ALA A 3 4.24 -6.70 12.31
CA ALA A 3 5.17 -5.87 13.08
C ALA A 3 6.67 -6.17 12.84
N TYR A 4 7.01 -7.34 12.29
CA TYR A 4 8.40 -7.76 12.17
C TYR A 4 9.04 -7.43 10.82
N HIS A 5 8.26 -6.99 9.82
CA HIS A 5 8.73 -7.04 8.43
C HIS A 5 8.65 -5.75 7.61
N GLY A 6 8.38 -4.55 8.16
CA GLY A 6 8.72 -3.33 7.40
C GLY A 6 7.99 -2.02 7.65
N LEU A 7 7.49 -1.73 8.85
CA LEU A 7 7.19 -0.35 9.24
C LEU A 7 8.16 0.06 10.34
N HIS A 8 9.38 0.45 9.95
CA HIS A 8 10.29 1.14 10.87
C HIS A 8 9.90 2.62 10.94
N GLY A 9 8.75 2.88 11.56
CA GLY A 9 8.42 4.17 12.15
C GLY A 9 8.36 3.96 13.65
N THR A 10 9.51 3.98 14.34
CA THR A 10 9.55 4.03 15.80
C THR A 10 9.14 5.43 16.24
N ASP A 11 7.85 5.69 16.21
CA ASP A 11 7.24 6.81 16.90
C ASP A 11 6.11 6.25 17.75
N ASP A 12 6.33 6.25 19.07
CA ASP A 12 5.37 5.73 20.05
C ASP A 12 4.05 6.52 20.00
N GLU A 13 4.07 7.76 19.49
CA GLU A 13 2.87 8.55 19.25
C GLU A 13 2.08 8.07 18.02
N LEU A 14 2.78 7.70 16.95
CA LEU A 14 2.17 7.12 15.74
C LEU A 14 1.59 5.74 16.07
N THR A 15 2.32 4.92 16.81
CA THR A 15 1.90 3.59 17.27
C THR A 15 0.61 3.68 18.11
N ARG A 16 0.50 4.66 19.00
CA ARG A 16 -0.72 4.86 19.81
C ARG A 16 -1.93 5.27 18.97
N LYS A 17 -1.75 6.17 17.99
CA LYS A 17 -2.81 6.52 17.02
C LYS A 17 -3.20 5.33 16.13
N VAL A 18 -2.24 4.47 15.84
CA VAL A 18 -2.34 3.23 15.04
C VAL A 18 -2.75 2.00 15.88
N THR A 19 -3.14 2.14 17.15
CA THR A 19 -3.63 0.99 17.95
C THR A 19 -5.08 1.16 18.43
N GLY A 20 -5.71 2.28 18.09
CA GLY A 20 -7.06 2.62 18.55
C GLY A 20 -8.17 1.77 17.90
N ASP A 21 -7.93 1.21 16.72
CA ASP A 21 -8.89 0.35 16.03
C ASP A 21 -8.21 -0.43 14.90
N LEU A 22 -7.83 -1.69 15.17
CA LEU A 22 -7.06 -2.51 14.25
C LEU A 22 -7.81 -2.80 12.94
N GLU A 23 -9.15 -2.80 12.98
CA GLU A 23 -10.00 -2.99 11.80
C GLU A 23 -9.97 -1.75 10.90
N THR A 24 -10.11 -0.54 11.45
CA THR A 24 -9.99 0.72 10.69
C THR A 24 -8.61 0.89 10.05
N LEU A 25 -7.55 0.39 10.68
CA LEU A 25 -6.20 0.40 10.09
C LEU A 25 -6.01 -0.57 8.93
N MET A 26 -6.73 -1.69 8.93
CA MET A 26 -6.70 -2.59 7.79
C MET A 26 -7.33 -1.93 6.56
N ASP A 27 -8.38 -1.13 6.77
CA ASP A 27 -9.02 -0.34 5.71
C ASP A 27 -8.15 0.83 5.22
N ASP A 28 -7.38 1.49 6.12
CA ASP A 28 -6.58 2.67 5.74
C ASP A 28 -5.14 2.37 5.27
N THR A 29 -4.57 1.19 5.60
CA THR A 29 -3.12 0.95 5.41
C THR A 29 -2.79 0.09 4.19
N PHE A 30 -3.76 -0.62 3.61
CA PHE A 30 -3.49 -1.57 2.53
C PHE A 30 -4.27 -1.23 1.26
N LEU A 31 -3.55 -1.06 0.16
CA LEU A 31 -4.13 -1.00 -1.18
C LEU A 31 -4.38 -2.43 -1.66
N VAL A 32 -5.63 -2.90 -1.59
CA VAL A 32 -6.02 -4.26 -1.97
C VAL A 32 -7.21 -4.20 -2.92
N GLY A 33 -7.13 -4.93 -4.02
CA GLY A 33 -8.19 -4.99 -5.02
C GLY A 33 -7.65 -5.24 -6.42
N SER A 34 -8.48 -4.95 -7.42
CA SER A 34 -8.07 -4.86 -8.82
C SER A 34 -7.09 -3.68 -9.03
N PRO A 35 -6.35 -3.65 -10.14
CA PRO A 35 -5.52 -2.51 -10.50
C PRO A 35 -6.29 -1.19 -10.55
N GLU A 36 -7.54 -1.20 -11.01
CA GLU A 36 -8.42 -0.02 -11.07
C GLU A 36 -8.79 0.47 -9.67
N GLU A 37 -9.19 -0.45 -8.78
CA GLU A 37 -9.50 -0.13 -7.38
C GLU A 37 -8.26 0.43 -6.65
N CYS A 38 -7.07 -0.09 -6.94
CA CYS A 38 -5.81 0.44 -6.39
C CYS A 38 -5.53 1.87 -6.86
N VAL A 39 -5.81 2.19 -8.13
CA VAL A 39 -5.62 3.55 -8.68
C VAL A 39 -6.61 4.52 -8.05
N GLU A 40 -7.88 4.14 -7.88
CA GLU A 40 -8.90 4.97 -7.22
C GLU A 40 -8.50 5.30 -5.77
N GLN A 41 -8.00 4.30 -5.04
CA GLN A 41 -7.50 4.49 -3.68
C GLN A 41 -6.31 5.46 -3.64
N ILE A 42 -5.35 5.34 -4.57
CA ILE A 42 -4.20 6.26 -4.66
C ILE A 42 -4.64 7.67 -5.09
N ALA A 43 -5.62 7.79 -5.98
CA ALA A 43 -6.16 9.06 -6.44
C ALA A 43 -6.76 9.88 -5.29
N ALA A 44 -7.43 9.22 -4.32
CA ALA A 44 -7.92 9.88 -3.12
C ALA A 44 -6.79 10.55 -2.31
N TYR A 45 -5.62 9.93 -2.21
CA TYR A 45 -4.44 10.54 -1.58
C TYR A 45 -3.87 11.68 -2.42
N HIS A 46 -3.86 11.55 -3.75
CA HIS A 46 -3.43 12.62 -4.65
C HIS A 46 -4.29 13.88 -4.48
N GLU A 47 -5.61 13.73 -4.36
CA GLU A 47 -6.54 14.85 -4.10
C GLU A 47 -6.29 15.55 -2.75
N MET A 48 -5.71 14.84 -1.78
CA MET A 48 -5.28 15.42 -0.49
C MET A 48 -3.94 16.16 -0.57
N GLY A 49 -3.27 16.14 -1.73
CA GLY A 49 -2.02 16.84 -2.00
C GLY A 49 -0.76 15.97 -1.88
N PHE A 50 -0.88 14.65 -1.74
CA PHE A 50 0.26 13.74 -1.79
C PHE A 50 0.71 13.52 -3.23
N ASN A 51 2.01 13.60 -3.48
CA ASN A 51 2.60 13.54 -4.82
C ASN A 51 3.61 12.38 -4.99
N ASP A 52 3.99 11.73 -3.88
CA ASP A 52 4.93 10.62 -3.85
C ASP A 52 4.28 9.43 -3.14
N VAL A 53 4.36 8.23 -3.74
CA VAL A 53 3.83 6.99 -3.17
C VAL A 53 4.90 5.91 -3.12
N ALA A 54 5.01 5.22 -1.98
CA ALA A 54 5.87 4.07 -1.81
C ALA A 54 5.01 2.83 -1.54
N ILE A 55 5.04 1.86 -2.46
CA ILE A 55 4.17 0.68 -2.42
C ILE A 55 5.00 -0.57 -2.13
N ARG A 56 4.53 -1.38 -1.17
CA ARG A 56 5.07 -2.70 -0.89
C ARG A 56 4.21 -3.76 -1.59
N LEU A 57 4.79 -4.42 -2.58
CA LEU A 57 4.07 -5.40 -3.43
C LEU A 57 4.18 -6.86 -2.97
N PHE A 58 4.73 -7.10 -1.77
CA PHE A 58 4.92 -8.45 -1.26
C PHE A 58 4.52 -8.58 0.20
N TYR A 59 3.88 -9.68 0.54
CA TYR A 59 3.63 -10.11 1.91
C TYR A 59 4.57 -11.24 2.33
N PRO A 60 4.83 -11.44 3.64
CA PRO A 60 5.55 -12.60 4.11
C PRO A 60 4.93 -13.89 3.56
N GLU A 61 5.77 -14.89 3.24
CA GLU A 61 5.36 -16.19 2.69
C GLU A 61 4.99 -16.22 1.20
N MET A 62 5.00 -15.08 0.49
CA MET A 62 4.92 -15.10 -0.98
C MET A 62 6.15 -15.79 -1.58
N SER A 63 5.91 -16.62 -2.59
CA SER A 63 6.97 -17.09 -3.46
C SER A 63 7.53 -15.93 -4.29
N GLN A 64 8.81 -16.04 -4.68
CA GLN A 64 9.42 -15.05 -5.57
C GLN A 64 8.66 -14.90 -6.89
N ALA A 65 8.08 -15.98 -7.41
CA ALA A 65 7.31 -15.94 -8.65
C ALA A 65 6.08 -15.04 -8.51
N GLU A 66 5.30 -15.21 -7.44
CA GLU A 66 4.12 -14.37 -7.17
C GLU A 66 4.51 -12.89 -6.99
N VAL A 67 5.65 -12.61 -6.33
CA VAL A 67 6.14 -11.23 -6.18
C VAL A 67 6.47 -10.60 -7.54
N LEU A 68 7.14 -11.34 -8.42
CA LEU A 68 7.47 -10.85 -9.76
C LEU A 68 6.23 -10.62 -10.63
N GLU A 69 5.22 -11.50 -10.53
CA GLU A 69 3.93 -11.32 -11.20
C GLU A 69 3.20 -10.05 -10.71
N HIS A 70 3.22 -9.78 -9.40
CA HIS A 70 2.64 -8.54 -8.86
C HIS A 70 3.40 -7.29 -9.34
N ILE A 71 4.72 -7.34 -9.37
CA ILE A 71 5.55 -6.25 -9.90
C ILE A 71 5.22 -5.97 -11.37
N ASP A 72 5.08 -7.02 -12.20
CA ASP A 72 4.72 -6.88 -13.60
C ASP A 72 3.32 -6.28 -13.78
N LEU A 73 2.33 -6.77 -13.03
CA LEU A 73 0.97 -6.26 -13.06
C LEU A 73 0.89 -4.78 -12.70
N VAL A 74 1.55 -4.38 -11.61
CA VAL A 74 1.59 -2.97 -11.16
C VAL A 74 2.33 -2.10 -12.16
N GLY A 75 3.44 -2.58 -12.72
CA GLY A 75 4.20 -1.86 -13.75
C GLY A 75 3.42 -1.65 -15.04
N ARG A 76 2.56 -2.62 -15.41
CA ARG A 76 1.77 -2.58 -16.64
C ARG A 76 0.46 -1.81 -16.52
N GLU A 77 -0.21 -1.88 -15.38
CA GLU A 77 -1.58 -1.37 -15.23
C GLU A 77 -1.69 -0.18 -14.28
N VAL A 78 -1.02 -0.22 -13.13
CA VAL A 78 -1.19 0.80 -12.08
C VAL A 78 -0.31 2.02 -12.34
N ILE A 79 1.01 1.83 -12.51
CA ILE A 79 1.95 2.96 -12.69
C ILE A 79 1.57 3.87 -13.88
N PRO A 80 1.21 3.33 -15.07
CA PRO A 80 0.80 4.18 -16.18
C PRO A 80 -0.48 4.97 -15.90
N ALA A 81 -1.44 4.39 -15.18
CA ALA A 81 -2.67 5.07 -14.79
C ALA A 81 -2.40 6.19 -13.77
N LEU A 82 -1.48 5.99 -12.82
CA LEU A 82 -1.07 7.02 -11.86
C LEU A 82 -0.41 8.23 -12.54
N HIS A 83 0.38 8.02 -13.60
CA HIS A 83 0.95 9.13 -14.38
C HIS A 83 -0.09 9.97 -15.14
N ALA A 84 -1.32 9.46 -15.27
CA ALA A 84 -2.42 10.15 -15.94
C ALA A 84 -3.36 10.89 -14.96
N LEU A 85 -3.16 10.75 -13.64
CA LEU A 85 -3.85 11.51 -12.58
C LEU A 85 -3.32 12.95 -12.50
#